data_AF-A0A521TXD6-F1
#
_entry.id   AF-A0A521TXD6-F1
#
_cell.length_a   1.000
_cell.length_b   1.000
_cell.length_c   1.000
_cell.angle_alpha   90.00
_cell.angle_beta   90.00
_cell.angle_gamma   90.00
#
_symmetry.space_group_name_H-M   'P 1'
#
loop_
_entity.id
_entity.type
_entity.pdbx_description
1 polymer ?
#
loop_
_entity_poly.entity_id
_entity_poly.type
_entity_poly.pdbx_seq_one_letter_code
_entity_poly.pdbx_strand_id
1 'polypeptide(L)'
;METDPLRVALLRSIRGAVDGASAALAEGPSDPSQHLPGLRALGDALRAPLPIPPALRRWLRGVPDDALVASLRPLIDESALQNPHPRDPAFALALRRRDEAESVRSAIAWRSVTTPPGIELRQGLDALDATLEAFDTALALHSSRPDVDALLGERARLDDRGWRAALRDDRAESTAAIPDVEPGDEILDAWLREGRFHRYVEGHAVADPIFGEHLRRLVDEALEDFRADRTLPVGFVAQRWRQKSRGTAHLTIAAPSFSGRRLAASTESTSAARVSVDLGLLAPLSASARIDCEAGTATLQVYAEPGALSRVTWGGREATASEAGVWSGSIAAGDEPVPAVLVASDGTRLEFDVNLSIATDV
;
A
#
# COMPACT_ATOMS: atom_id res chain seq x y z
N MET A 1 23.09 -23.03 -18.85
CA MET A 1 22.53 -22.34 -17.69
C MET A 1 23.51 -21.25 -17.32
N GLU A 2 23.34 -20.05 -17.89
CA GLU A 2 24.26 -18.93 -17.61
C GLU A 2 24.02 -18.44 -16.19
N THR A 3 25.04 -18.57 -15.33
CA THR A 3 25.03 -18.01 -13.99
C THR A 3 25.21 -16.49 -14.10
N ASP A 4 24.17 -15.73 -13.76
CA ASP A 4 24.24 -14.27 -13.64
C ASP A 4 25.37 -13.90 -12.65
N PRO A 5 26.47 -13.26 -13.09
CA PRO A 5 27.62 -12.95 -12.23
C PRO A 5 27.25 -12.00 -11.09
N LEU A 6 26.24 -11.13 -11.27
CA LEU A 6 25.76 -10.23 -10.22
C LEU A 6 24.98 -10.99 -9.15
N ARG A 7 24.19 -12.01 -9.54
CA ARG A 7 23.53 -12.91 -8.59
C ARG A 7 24.55 -13.71 -7.77
N VAL A 8 25.65 -14.16 -8.38
CA VAL A 8 26.72 -14.87 -7.67
C VAL A 8 27.43 -13.95 -6.65
N ALA A 9 27.72 -12.70 -7.02
CA ALA A 9 28.31 -11.72 -6.13
C ALA A 9 27.39 -11.39 -4.93
N LEU A 10 26.10 -11.17 -5.19
CA LEU A 10 25.08 -10.96 -4.17
C LEU A 10 25.01 -12.13 -3.19
N LEU A 11 24.90 -13.37 -3.67
CA LEU A 11 24.81 -14.55 -2.81
C LEU A 11 26.06 -14.73 -1.92
N ARG A 12 27.24 -14.36 -2.43
CA ARG A 12 28.48 -14.35 -1.63
C ARG A 12 28.43 -13.27 -0.55
N SER A 13 27.93 -12.07 -0.89
CA SER A 13 27.75 -10.98 0.06
C SER A 13 26.79 -11.35 1.19
N ILE A 14 25.63 -11.92 0.87
CA ILE A 14 24.65 -12.38 1.87
C ILE A 14 25.24 -13.45 2.77
N ARG A 15 25.97 -14.43 2.21
CA ARG A 15 26.64 -15.45 3.01
C ARG A 15 27.65 -14.84 3.99
N GLY A 16 28.47 -13.88 3.54
CA GLY A 16 29.38 -13.15 4.42
C GLY A 16 28.67 -12.37 5.54
N ALA A 17 27.53 -11.75 5.24
CA ALA A 17 26.71 -11.05 6.24
C ALA A 17 26.09 -12.02 7.26
N VAL A 18 25.61 -13.18 6.80
CA VAL A 18 25.09 -14.27 7.64
C VAL A 18 26.17 -14.82 8.56
N ASP A 19 27.37 -15.08 8.03
CA ASP A 19 28.50 -15.57 8.81
C ASP A 19 28.96 -14.53 9.85
N GLY A 20 29.04 -13.26 9.44
CA GLY A 20 29.36 -12.15 10.34
C GLY A 20 28.34 -11.96 11.46
N ALA A 21 27.04 -12.02 11.14
CA ALA A 21 25.98 -11.98 12.15
C ALA A 21 26.05 -13.18 13.09
N SER A 22 26.28 -14.39 12.55
CA SER A 22 26.44 -15.60 13.37
C SER A 22 27.63 -15.52 14.32
N ALA A 23 28.73 -14.87 13.92
CA ALA A 23 29.90 -14.66 14.75
C ALA A 23 29.65 -13.62 15.85
N ALA A 24 29.08 -12.46 15.50
CA ALA A 24 28.77 -11.40 16.46
C ALA A 24 27.80 -11.87 17.57
N LEU A 25 26.84 -12.73 17.22
CA LEU A 25 25.87 -13.28 18.16
C LEU A 25 26.44 -14.36 19.09
N ALA A 26 27.65 -14.86 18.81
CA ALA A 26 28.35 -15.76 19.72
C ALA A 26 28.94 -15.02 20.95
N GLU A 27 29.02 -13.68 20.92
CA GLU A 27 29.70 -12.87 21.93
C GLU A 27 28.79 -12.38 23.09
N GLY A 28 27.46 -12.60 23.03
CA GLY A 28 26.53 -12.33 24.14
C GLY A 28 25.32 -11.44 23.79
N PRO A 29 24.40 -11.19 24.74
CA PRO A 29 23.15 -10.48 24.46
C PRO A 29 23.41 -9.01 24.11
N SER A 30 22.83 -8.63 22.99
CA SER A 30 23.03 -7.37 22.28
C SER A 30 21.84 -6.42 22.51
N ASP A 31 22.10 -5.11 22.51
CA ASP A 31 21.08 -4.05 22.48
C ASP A 31 20.03 -4.32 21.37
N PRO A 32 18.72 -4.04 21.53
CA PRO A 32 17.72 -4.20 20.47
C PRO A 32 18.08 -3.58 19.11
N SER A 33 18.85 -2.48 19.12
CA SER A 33 19.38 -1.85 17.90
C SER A 33 20.41 -2.73 17.16
N GLN A 34 21.07 -3.64 17.87
CA GLN A 34 22.05 -4.60 17.35
C GLN A 34 21.38 -5.87 16.78
N HIS A 35 20.07 -6.08 17.00
CA HIS A 35 19.33 -7.18 16.38
C HIS A 35 18.99 -6.92 14.90
N LEU A 36 18.85 -5.65 14.50
CA LEU A 36 18.47 -5.27 13.14
C LEU A 36 19.42 -5.83 12.05
N PRO A 37 20.76 -5.70 12.18
CA PRO A 37 21.68 -6.33 11.23
C PRO A 37 21.50 -7.84 11.11
N GLY A 38 21.29 -8.54 12.22
CA GLY A 38 21.07 -9.99 12.25
C GLY A 38 19.74 -10.40 11.62
N LEU A 39 18.65 -9.69 11.92
CA LEU A 39 17.33 -9.90 11.31
C LEU A 39 17.37 -9.65 9.79
N ARG A 40 18.04 -8.57 9.36
CA ARG A 40 18.22 -8.26 7.94
C ARG A 40 19.02 -9.36 7.23
N ALA A 41 20.15 -9.78 7.78
CA ALA A 41 21.00 -10.81 7.16
C ALA A 41 20.25 -12.15 7.04
N LEU A 42 19.48 -12.52 8.07
CA LEU A 42 18.61 -13.69 8.04
C LEU A 42 17.53 -13.56 6.97
N GLY A 43 16.86 -12.41 6.90
CA GLY A 43 15.84 -12.11 5.91
C GLY A 43 16.35 -12.19 4.48
N ASP A 44 17.49 -11.56 4.20
CA ASP A 44 18.15 -11.62 2.89
C ASP A 44 18.48 -13.07 2.52
N ALA A 45 18.92 -13.89 3.47
CA ALA A 45 19.19 -15.30 3.23
C ALA A 45 17.93 -16.13 2.96
N LEU A 46 16.82 -15.84 3.65
CA LEU A 46 15.52 -16.48 3.41
C LEU A 46 14.96 -16.11 2.03
N ARG A 47 15.08 -14.84 1.64
CA ARG A 47 14.64 -14.34 0.32
C ARG A 47 15.49 -14.92 -0.81
N ALA A 48 16.80 -15.11 -0.59
CA ALA A 48 17.76 -15.66 -1.55
C ALA A 48 17.95 -17.19 -1.50
N PRO A 49 16.90 -17.95 -1.13
CA PRO A 49 16.92 -19.32 -0.59
C PRO A 49 18.28 -19.90 -0.11
N LEU A 50 19.01 -19.18 0.73
CA LEU A 50 20.27 -19.63 1.29
C LEU A 50 20.07 -20.46 2.57
N PRO A 51 20.93 -21.47 2.84
CA PRO A 51 20.89 -22.22 4.08
C PRO A 51 21.15 -21.31 5.29
N ILE A 52 20.22 -21.31 6.24
CA ILE A 52 20.39 -20.57 7.50
C ILE A 52 21.23 -21.38 8.51
N PRO A 53 22.34 -20.85 9.05
CA PRO A 53 23.14 -21.49 10.08
C PRO A 53 22.35 -21.80 11.37
N PRO A 54 22.57 -22.96 12.02
CA PRO A 54 21.88 -23.32 13.26
C PRO A 54 21.99 -22.30 14.39
N ALA A 55 23.13 -21.59 14.49
CA ALA A 55 23.36 -20.56 15.49
C ALA A 55 22.37 -19.38 15.35
N LEU A 56 22.17 -18.87 14.13
CA LEU A 56 21.19 -17.81 13.85
C LEU A 56 19.75 -18.27 14.09
N ARG A 57 19.42 -19.52 13.76
CA ARG A 57 18.10 -20.10 14.07
C ARG A 57 17.85 -20.13 15.57
N ARG A 58 18.84 -20.56 16.35
CA ARG A 58 18.75 -20.64 17.81
C ARG A 58 18.64 -19.25 18.43
N TRP A 59 19.46 -18.32 17.95
CA TRP A 59 19.41 -16.92 18.37
C TRP A 59 18.02 -16.33 18.17
N LEU A 60 17.48 -16.35 16.94
CA LEU A 60 16.18 -15.76 16.63
C LEU A 60 15.04 -16.31 17.49
N ARG A 61 15.05 -17.63 17.76
CA ARG A 61 14.08 -18.27 18.66
C ARG A 61 14.20 -17.81 20.11
N GLY A 62 15.41 -17.44 20.52
CA GLY A 62 15.72 -16.93 21.85
C GLY A 62 15.53 -15.41 22.00
N VAL A 63 15.36 -14.67 20.90
CA VAL A 63 15.05 -13.23 20.98
C VAL A 63 13.62 -13.06 21.51
N PRO A 64 13.43 -12.28 22.60
CA PRO A 64 12.12 -12.05 23.16
C PRO A 64 11.30 -11.07 22.30
N ASP A 65 9.98 -11.17 22.38
CA ASP A 65 9.06 -10.42 21.50
C ASP A 65 9.19 -8.90 21.68
N ASP A 66 9.44 -8.42 22.89
CA ASP A 66 9.68 -7.01 23.22
C ASP A 66 10.91 -6.44 22.49
N ALA A 67 11.99 -7.22 22.41
CA ALA A 67 13.18 -6.84 21.66
C ALA A 67 12.91 -6.81 20.15
N LEU A 68 12.08 -7.71 19.62
CA LEU A 68 11.66 -7.69 18.22
C LEU A 68 10.77 -6.49 17.91
N VAL A 69 9.81 -6.18 18.78
CA VAL A 69 8.97 -4.97 18.69
C VAL A 69 9.85 -3.71 18.69
N ALA A 70 10.83 -3.65 19.59
CA ALA A 70 11.77 -2.54 19.64
C ALA A 70 12.60 -2.41 18.35
N SER A 71 12.95 -3.52 17.69
CA SER A 71 13.62 -3.50 16.38
C SER A 71 12.69 -3.10 15.22
N LEU A 72 11.39 -3.35 15.30
CA LEU A 72 10.42 -2.93 14.28
C LEU A 72 10.17 -1.41 14.31
N ARG A 73 10.21 -0.80 15.48
CA ARG A 73 9.85 0.61 15.67
C ARG A 73 10.64 1.59 14.79
N PRO A 74 11.98 1.51 14.68
CA PRO A 74 12.73 2.37 13.75
C PRO A 74 12.34 2.15 12.30
N LEU A 75 12.01 0.92 11.90
CA LEU A 75 11.58 0.64 10.53
C LEU A 75 10.22 1.26 10.23
N ILE A 76 9.29 1.23 11.20
CA ILE A 76 7.99 1.87 11.09
C ILE A 76 8.16 3.39 11.08
N ASP A 77 8.91 3.95 12.02
CA ASP A 77 9.11 5.40 12.16
C ASP A 77 9.86 5.99 10.94
N GLU A 78 10.88 5.30 10.41
CA GLU A 78 11.63 5.74 9.22
C GLU A 78 10.82 5.53 7.93
N SER A 79 10.01 4.48 7.83
CA SER A 79 9.20 4.19 6.62
C SER A 79 7.91 5.02 6.56
N ALA A 80 7.34 5.40 7.72
CA ALA A 80 6.18 6.28 7.81
C ALA A 80 6.47 7.73 7.36
N LEU A 81 7.75 8.10 7.23
CA LEU A 81 8.19 9.45 6.88
C LEU A 81 8.48 9.68 5.39
N GLN A 82 8.30 8.69 4.52
CA GLN A 82 8.79 8.81 3.13
C GLN A 82 7.71 8.43 2.12
N ASN A 83 7.06 9.45 1.55
CA ASN A 83 6.37 9.33 0.27
C ASN A 83 7.45 9.30 -0.82
N PRO A 84 7.77 8.14 -1.39
CA PRO A 84 8.99 7.97 -2.15
C PRO A 84 8.81 8.61 -3.52
N HIS A 85 9.41 9.79 -3.71
CA HIS A 85 9.35 10.52 -4.97
C HIS A 85 10.66 10.40 -5.77
N PRO A 86 10.66 9.99 -7.06
CA PRO A 86 11.88 9.77 -7.84
C PRO A 86 12.83 10.97 -7.99
N ARG A 87 12.30 12.20 -7.78
CA ARG A 87 13.08 13.43 -7.79
C ARG A 87 13.69 13.81 -6.43
N ASP A 88 13.32 13.11 -5.36
CA ASP A 88 13.90 13.33 -4.04
C ASP A 88 15.33 12.73 -4.00
N PRO A 89 16.36 13.50 -3.62
CA PRO A 89 17.70 12.96 -3.38
C PRO A 89 17.75 11.79 -2.40
N ALA A 90 16.79 11.67 -1.47
CA ALA A 90 16.68 10.59 -0.50
C ALA A 90 15.97 9.33 -1.04
N PHE A 91 15.41 9.36 -2.25
CA PHE A 91 14.58 8.29 -2.81
C PHE A 91 15.28 6.93 -2.88
N ALA A 92 16.55 6.91 -3.30
CA ALA A 92 17.33 5.67 -3.37
C ALA A 92 17.57 5.06 -1.98
N LEU A 93 17.76 5.92 -0.97
CA LEU A 93 17.90 5.48 0.42
C LEU A 93 16.56 4.95 0.96
N ALA A 94 15.45 5.63 0.65
CA ALA A 94 14.10 5.21 1.02
C ALA A 94 13.76 3.82 0.49
N LEU A 95 13.98 3.60 -0.82
CA LEU A 95 13.80 2.29 -1.46
C LEU A 95 14.64 1.20 -0.80
N ARG A 96 15.88 1.53 -0.44
CA ARG A 96 16.77 0.61 0.25
C ARG A 96 16.25 0.27 1.65
N ARG A 97 15.73 1.25 2.41
CA ARG A 97 15.14 1.03 3.73
C ARG A 97 13.88 0.17 3.67
N ARG A 98 13.00 0.42 2.70
CA ARG A 98 11.82 -0.42 2.45
C ARG A 98 12.20 -1.86 2.11
N ASP A 99 13.23 -2.06 1.28
CA ASP A 99 13.72 -3.39 0.95
C ASP A 99 14.41 -4.10 2.14
N GLU A 100 15.05 -3.34 3.04
CA GLU A 100 15.61 -3.84 4.30
C GLU A 100 14.53 -4.29 5.28
N ALA A 101 13.44 -3.52 5.37
CA ALA A 101 12.28 -3.85 6.19
C ALA A 101 11.60 -5.15 5.74
N GLU A 102 11.52 -5.42 4.43
CA GLU A 102 11.04 -6.71 3.90
C GLU A 102 11.85 -7.90 4.40
N SER A 103 13.17 -7.74 4.48
CA SER A 103 14.05 -8.78 5.00
C SER A 103 13.81 -9.00 6.49
N VAL A 104 13.68 -7.94 7.27
CA VAL A 104 13.34 -8.06 8.70
C VAL A 104 11.97 -8.73 8.90
N ARG A 105 10.96 -8.35 8.11
CA ARG A 105 9.65 -9.00 8.10
C ARG A 105 9.76 -10.50 7.80
N SER A 106 10.50 -10.86 6.75
CA SER A 106 10.73 -12.26 6.35
C SER A 106 11.39 -13.08 7.47
N ALA A 107 12.36 -12.51 8.17
CA ALA A 107 13.02 -13.12 9.32
C ALA A 107 12.04 -13.41 10.47
N ILE A 108 11.24 -12.42 10.86
CA ILE A 108 10.28 -12.57 11.95
C ILE A 108 9.13 -13.52 11.56
N ALA A 109 8.63 -13.45 10.32
CA ALA A 109 7.63 -14.39 9.81
C ALA A 109 8.14 -15.84 9.88
N TRP A 110 9.40 -16.07 9.52
CA TRP A 110 10.03 -17.39 9.62
C TRP A 110 10.14 -17.89 11.08
N ARG A 111 10.45 -17.01 12.05
CA ARG A 111 10.39 -17.33 13.48
C ARG A 111 8.98 -17.78 13.89
N SER A 112 7.97 -17.03 13.46
CA SER A 112 6.56 -17.19 13.81
C SER A 112 5.97 -18.55 13.42
N VAL A 113 6.56 -19.23 12.44
CA VAL A 113 6.21 -20.63 12.09
C VAL A 113 6.49 -21.59 13.25
N THR A 114 7.53 -21.33 14.05
CA THR A 114 7.96 -22.22 15.14
C THR A 114 7.67 -21.68 16.54
N THR A 115 7.58 -20.36 16.68
CA THR A 115 7.28 -19.68 17.93
C THR A 115 6.19 -18.65 17.65
N PRO A 116 4.91 -18.95 17.93
CA PRO A 116 3.81 -18.03 17.65
C PRO A 116 4.06 -16.66 18.31
N PRO A 117 3.84 -15.54 17.57
CA PRO A 117 4.07 -14.21 18.12
C PRO A 117 2.99 -13.85 19.14
N GLY A 118 3.42 -13.21 20.23
CA GLY A 118 2.54 -12.54 21.18
C GLY A 118 1.76 -11.38 20.53
N ILE A 119 0.82 -10.82 21.29
CA ILE A 119 -0.10 -9.79 20.80
C ILE A 119 0.67 -8.55 20.32
N GLU A 120 1.63 -8.07 21.10
CA GLU A 120 2.39 -6.85 20.79
C GLU A 120 3.25 -7.00 19.52
N LEU A 121 3.92 -8.16 19.35
CA LEU A 121 4.71 -8.43 18.15
C LEU A 121 3.83 -8.52 16.90
N ARG A 122 2.64 -9.09 17.03
CA ARG A 122 1.65 -9.14 15.93
C ARG A 122 1.21 -7.74 15.53
N GLN A 123 0.83 -6.90 16.50
CA GLN A 123 0.46 -5.51 16.25
C GLN A 123 1.60 -4.72 15.58
N GLY A 124 2.85 -4.94 16.01
CA GLY A 124 4.03 -4.34 15.39
C GLY A 124 4.23 -4.78 13.93
N LEU A 125 3.99 -6.06 13.62
CA LEU A 125 4.05 -6.56 12.25
C LEU A 125 2.93 -6.00 11.39
N ASP A 126 1.69 -5.95 11.89
CA ASP A 126 0.55 -5.37 11.19
C ASP A 126 0.80 -3.88 10.86
N ALA A 127 1.40 -3.14 11.80
CA ALA A 127 1.79 -1.74 11.60
C ALA A 127 2.91 -1.59 10.57
N LEU A 128 3.89 -2.50 10.55
CA LEU A 128 4.93 -2.50 9.52
C LEU A 128 4.35 -2.82 8.14
N ASP A 129 3.47 -3.83 8.03
CA ASP A 129 2.84 -4.23 6.77
C ASP A 129 2.01 -3.07 6.19
N ALA A 130 1.17 -2.43 6.98
CA ALA A 130 0.41 -1.26 6.55
C ALA A 130 1.32 -0.10 6.07
N THR A 131 2.50 0.05 6.69
CA THR A 131 3.48 1.08 6.31
C THR A 131 4.15 0.74 4.97
N LEU A 132 4.53 -0.53 4.78
CA LEU A 132 5.15 -1.00 3.54
C LEU A 132 4.15 -0.97 2.36
N GLU A 133 2.90 -1.34 2.59
CA GLU A 133 1.83 -1.24 1.60
C GLU A 133 1.60 0.20 1.16
N ALA A 134 1.52 1.15 2.11
CA ALA A 134 1.37 2.56 1.79
C ALA A 134 2.56 3.09 0.95
N PHE A 135 3.78 2.66 1.28
CA PHE A 135 4.97 2.99 0.50
C PHE A 135 4.90 2.42 -0.92
N ASP A 136 4.50 1.15 -1.07
CA ASP A 136 4.41 0.48 -2.36
C ASP A 136 3.35 1.13 -3.26
N THR A 137 2.19 1.47 -2.71
CA THR A 137 1.13 2.21 -3.43
C THR A 137 1.62 3.56 -3.92
N ALA A 138 2.31 4.33 -3.07
CA ALA A 138 2.87 5.62 -3.46
C ALA A 138 3.98 5.47 -4.53
N LEU A 139 4.85 4.46 -4.38
CA LEU A 139 5.90 4.17 -5.34
C LEU A 139 5.35 3.80 -6.72
N ALA A 140 4.28 3.01 -6.77
CA ALA A 140 3.63 2.56 -8.00
C ALA A 140 3.10 3.71 -8.86
N LEU A 141 2.80 4.87 -8.25
CA LEU A 141 2.37 6.08 -8.97
C LEU A 141 3.49 6.68 -9.83
N HIS A 142 4.73 6.64 -9.33
CA HIS A 142 5.83 7.44 -9.90
C HIS A 142 6.95 6.60 -10.52
N SER A 143 7.03 5.31 -10.21
CA SER A 143 8.16 4.47 -10.62
C SER A 143 7.71 3.22 -11.40
N SER A 144 8.61 2.71 -12.24
CA SER A 144 8.47 1.41 -12.86
C SER A 144 9.36 0.38 -12.14
N ARG A 145 9.07 -0.90 -12.32
CA ARG A 145 9.89 -2.01 -11.83
C ARG A 145 11.34 -1.88 -12.33
N PRO A 146 11.63 -1.61 -13.62
CA PRO A 146 13.00 -1.37 -14.05
C PRO A 146 13.70 -0.20 -13.35
N ASP A 147 12.99 0.89 -13.04
CA ASP A 147 13.57 2.04 -12.33
C ASP A 147 13.95 1.67 -10.89
N VAL A 148 13.06 0.96 -10.21
CA VAL A 148 13.30 0.48 -8.84
C VAL A 148 14.42 -0.56 -8.82
N ASP A 149 14.45 -1.46 -9.80
CA ASP A 149 15.49 -2.48 -9.95
C ASP A 149 16.86 -1.84 -10.19
N ALA A 150 16.92 -0.79 -11.01
CA ALA A 150 18.15 -0.03 -11.24
C ALA A 150 18.66 0.64 -9.96
N LEU A 151 17.77 1.19 -9.14
CA LEU A 151 18.12 1.87 -7.89
C LEU A 151 18.53 0.90 -6.77
N LEU A 152 17.89 -0.27 -6.70
CA LEU A 152 18.25 -1.31 -5.73
C LEU A 152 19.48 -2.12 -6.15
N GLY A 153 19.86 -2.06 -7.43
CA GLY A 153 21.06 -2.70 -7.96
C GLY A 153 21.04 -4.21 -7.76
N GLU A 154 22.04 -4.75 -7.08
CA GLU A 154 22.14 -6.20 -6.84
C GLU A 154 20.98 -6.72 -5.99
N ARG A 155 20.45 -5.93 -5.04
CA ARG A 155 19.36 -6.37 -4.14
C ARG A 155 18.06 -6.66 -4.89
N ALA A 156 17.89 -6.08 -6.08
CA ALA A 156 16.79 -6.39 -6.98
C ALA A 156 16.73 -7.88 -7.41
N ARG A 157 17.77 -8.67 -7.13
CA ARG A 157 17.84 -10.11 -7.45
C ARG A 157 17.61 -11.02 -6.25
N LEU A 158 17.26 -10.45 -5.08
CA LEU A 158 16.99 -11.23 -3.87
C LEU A 158 15.77 -12.13 -4.03
N ASP A 159 14.70 -11.60 -4.61
CA ASP A 159 13.43 -12.29 -4.78
C ASP A 159 12.75 -11.83 -6.07
N ASP A 160 12.60 -12.78 -7.00
CA ASP A 160 11.96 -12.59 -8.31
C ASP A 160 10.43 -12.48 -8.17
N ARG A 161 9.85 -12.90 -7.04
CA ARG A 161 8.42 -12.80 -6.70
C ARG A 161 8.15 -11.84 -5.54
N GLY A 162 9.14 -11.02 -5.18
CA GLY A 162 9.03 -10.09 -4.07
C GLY A 162 8.08 -8.92 -4.39
N TRP A 163 7.95 -8.01 -3.44
CA TRP A 163 7.06 -6.84 -3.53
C TRP A 163 7.15 -6.03 -4.83
N ARG A 164 8.35 -5.93 -5.44
CA ARG A 164 8.57 -5.22 -6.72
C ARG A 164 7.87 -5.87 -7.91
N ALA A 165 7.51 -7.15 -7.81
CA ALA A 165 6.77 -7.84 -8.86
C ALA A 165 5.38 -7.21 -9.10
N ALA A 166 4.82 -6.52 -8.09
CA ALA A 166 3.58 -5.75 -8.22
C ALA A 166 3.75 -4.42 -8.97
N LEU A 167 4.99 -3.94 -9.18
CA LEU A 167 5.27 -2.72 -9.92
C LEU A 167 5.22 -2.98 -11.44
N ARG A 168 4.75 -1.98 -12.19
CA ARG A 168 4.66 -2.01 -13.67
C ARG A 168 6.02 -2.26 -14.32
N ASP A 169 6.06 -3.04 -15.40
CA ASP A 169 7.30 -3.24 -16.18
C ASP A 169 7.64 -2.08 -17.10
N ASP A 170 6.62 -1.39 -17.62
CA ASP A 170 6.85 -0.42 -18.68
C ASP A 170 6.97 1.02 -18.14
N ARG A 171 7.98 1.70 -18.66
CA ARG A 171 8.21 3.15 -18.47
C ARG A 171 7.45 4.00 -19.51
N ALA A 172 6.74 3.39 -20.45
CA ALA A 172 5.89 4.04 -21.45
C ALA A 172 4.41 3.92 -21.02
N GLU A 173 3.45 4.83 -21.19
CA GLU A 173 3.33 6.19 -21.76
C GLU A 173 1.89 6.59 -21.38
N SER A 174 1.57 7.73 -20.73
CA SER A 174 1.46 9.06 -21.35
C SER A 174 1.17 9.01 -22.86
N THR A 175 -0.12 9.17 -23.23
CA THR A 175 -0.61 9.73 -24.51
C THR A 175 -0.66 8.91 -25.81
N ALA A 176 -0.38 7.61 -25.84
CA ALA A 176 -0.59 6.82 -27.07
C ALA A 176 -2.07 6.52 -27.37
N ALA A 177 -2.42 6.42 -28.66
CA ALA A 177 -3.76 6.12 -29.18
C ALA A 177 -4.37 4.89 -28.49
N ILE A 178 -5.68 4.93 -28.22
CA ILE A 178 -6.43 3.81 -27.62
C ILE A 178 -6.17 2.57 -28.50
N PRO A 179 -5.49 1.52 -27.98
CA PRO A 179 -5.28 0.30 -28.73
C PRO A 179 -6.61 -0.30 -29.20
N ASP A 180 -6.65 -0.83 -30.42
CA ASP A 180 -7.80 -1.53 -31.03
C ASP A 180 -8.00 -2.95 -30.48
N VAL A 181 -7.32 -3.26 -29.36
CA VAL A 181 -7.42 -4.54 -28.67
C VAL A 181 -8.32 -4.34 -27.45
N GLU A 182 -9.24 -5.26 -27.22
CA GLU A 182 -10.12 -5.23 -26.04
C GLU A 182 -9.32 -5.45 -24.75
N PRO A 183 -9.59 -4.70 -23.65
CA PRO A 183 -8.91 -4.90 -22.37
C PRO A 183 -9.16 -6.30 -21.81
N GLY A 184 -8.09 -7.03 -21.49
CA GLY A 184 -8.19 -8.34 -20.81
C GLY A 184 -8.54 -8.22 -19.32
N ASP A 185 -8.88 -9.36 -18.69
CA ASP A 185 -9.37 -9.43 -17.31
C ASP A 185 -8.43 -8.77 -16.27
N GLU A 186 -7.11 -8.93 -16.43
CA GLU A 186 -6.12 -8.31 -15.52
C GLU A 186 -6.14 -6.77 -15.59
N ILE A 187 -6.36 -6.22 -16.78
CA ILE A 187 -6.48 -4.76 -17.00
C ILE A 187 -7.80 -4.26 -16.42
N LEU A 188 -8.88 -5.02 -16.62
CA LEU A 188 -10.20 -4.70 -16.07
C LEU A 188 -10.18 -4.74 -14.54
N ASP A 189 -9.53 -5.71 -13.92
CA ASP A 189 -9.42 -5.81 -12.46
C ASP A 189 -8.61 -4.64 -11.86
N ALA A 190 -7.47 -4.32 -12.47
CA ALA A 190 -6.64 -3.17 -12.06
C ALA A 190 -7.37 -1.82 -12.27
N TRP A 191 -8.15 -1.70 -13.33
CA TRP A 191 -9.00 -0.52 -13.55
C TRP A 191 -10.12 -0.44 -12.52
N LEU A 192 -10.80 -1.56 -12.27
CA LEU A 192 -11.95 -1.64 -11.36
C LEU A 192 -11.55 -1.29 -9.93
N ARG A 193 -10.38 -1.74 -9.47
CA ARG A 193 -9.92 -1.56 -8.08
C ARG A 193 -9.05 -0.33 -7.88
N GLU A 194 -8.06 -0.14 -8.74
CA GLU A 194 -7.01 0.88 -8.55
C GLU A 194 -7.24 2.12 -9.41
N GLY A 195 -8.17 2.08 -10.38
CA GLY A 195 -8.35 3.14 -11.37
C GLY A 195 -7.22 3.23 -12.40
N ARG A 196 -6.37 2.20 -12.47
CA ARG A 196 -5.32 2.09 -13.48
C ARG A 196 -5.92 1.89 -14.86
N PHE A 197 -5.15 2.23 -15.89
CA PHE A 197 -5.59 2.13 -17.29
C PHE A 197 -6.89 2.89 -17.62
N HIS A 198 -7.35 3.82 -16.78
CA HIS A 198 -8.64 4.50 -16.96
C HIS A 198 -8.82 5.13 -18.34
N ARG A 199 -7.79 5.77 -18.90
CA ARG A 199 -7.89 6.36 -20.25
C ARG A 199 -8.10 5.30 -21.33
N TYR A 200 -7.48 4.14 -21.18
CA TYR A 200 -7.60 3.03 -22.13
C TYR A 200 -8.95 2.35 -22.00
N VAL A 201 -9.32 1.91 -20.79
CA VAL A 201 -10.59 1.20 -20.54
C VAL A 201 -11.80 2.10 -20.81
N GLU A 202 -11.82 3.32 -20.26
CA GLU A 202 -12.92 4.27 -20.52
C GLU A 202 -12.95 4.70 -21.99
N GLY A 203 -11.79 4.86 -22.63
CA GLY A 203 -11.67 5.19 -24.05
C GLY A 203 -12.21 4.09 -24.96
N HIS A 204 -11.88 2.83 -24.66
CA HIS A 204 -12.39 1.66 -25.39
C HIS A 204 -13.91 1.54 -25.21
N ALA A 205 -14.44 1.80 -24.01
CA ALA A 205 -15.89 1.83 -23.75
C ALA A 205 -16.64 2.95 -24.45
N VAL A 206 -15.97 4.06 -24.79
CA VAL A 206 -16.54 5.12 -25.63
C VAL A 206 -16.52 4.72 -27.10
N ALA A 207 -15.47 4.01 -27.55
CA ALA A 207 -15.31 3.57 -28.92
C ALA A 207 -16.22 2.38 -29.28
N ASP A 208 -16.43 1.45 -28.35
CA ASP A 208 -17.30 0.28 -28.48
C ASP A 208 -18.44 0.31 -27.43
N PRO A 209 -19.68 0.62 -27.84
CA PRO A 209 -20.85 0.59 -26.95
C PRO A 209 -21.14 -0.78 -26.33
N ILE A 210 -20.80 -1.89 -27.00
CA ILE A 210 -21.05 -3.25 -26.48
C ILE A 210 -20.13 -3.50 -25.28
N PHE A 211 -18.84 -3.23 -25.44
CA PHE A 211 -17.89 -3.25 -24.34
C PHE A 211 -18.30 -2.26 -23.24
N GLY A 212 -18.78 -1.06 -23.58
CA GLY A 212 -19.31 -0.11 -22.59
C GLY A 212 -20.49 -0.64 -21.77
N GLU A 213 -21.39 -1.42 -22.36
CA GLU A 213 -22.47 -2.09 -21.62
C GLU A 213 -21.96 -3.24 -20.74
N HIS A 214 -20.97 -3.98 -21.21
CA HIS A 214 -20.31 -5.02 -20.42
C HIS A 214 -19.59 -4.42 -19.21
N LEU A 215 -18.78 -3.38 -19.42
CA LEU A 215 -18.05 -2.69 -18.37
C LEU A 215 -19.00 -2.13 -17.31
N ARG A 216 -20.18 -1.63 -17.70
CA ARG A 216 -21.20 -1.16 -16.75
C ARG A 216 -21.72 -2.29 -15.87
N ARG A 217 -22.03 -3.45 -16.45
CA ARG A 217 -22.47 -4.64 -15.70
C ARG A 217 -21.40 -5.10 -14.72
N LEU A 218 -20.15 -5.14 -15.14
CA LEU A 218 -19.01 -5.51 -14.30
C LEU A 218 -18.87 -4.58 -13.09
N VAL A 219 -18.99 -3.26 -13.26
CA VAL A 219 -18.95 -2.33 -12.12
C VAL A 219 -20.19 -2.46 -11.23
N ASP A 220 -21.37 -2.71 -11.81
CA ASP A 220 -22.61 -2.94 -11.07
C ASP A 220 -22.52 -4.18 -10.18
N GLU A 221 -22.08 -5.31 -10.73
CA GLU A 221 -21.87 -6.58 -10.03
C GLU A 221 -20.83 -6.41 -8.92
N ALA A 222 -19.68 -5.79 -9.20
CA ALA A 222 -18.64 -5.57 -8.18
C ALA A 222 -19.12 -4.67 -7.03
N LEU A 223 -19.98 -3.68 -7.30
CA LEU A 223 -20.57 -2.84 -6.27
C LEU A 223 -21.61 -3.60 -5.43
N GLU A 224 -22.36 -4.53 -6.03
CA GLU A 224 -23.29 -5.40 -5.31
C GLU A 224 -22.54 -6.38 -4.42
N ASP A 225 -21.50 -7.03 -4.93
CA ASP A 225 -20.62 -7.91 -4.17
C ASP A 225 -19.95 -7.18 -3.00
N PHE A 226 -19.46 -5.96 -3.24
CA PHE A 226 -18.89 -5.13 -2.17
C PHE A 226 -19.91 -4.81 -1.07
N ARG A 227 -21.18 -4.55 -1.43
CA ARG A 227 -22.23 -4.28 -0.44
C ARG A 227 -22.65 -5.53 0.33
N ALA A 228 -22.69 -6.69 -0.34
CA ALA A 228 -23.10 -7.95 0.25
C ALA A 228 -22.02 -8.51 1.18
N ASP A 229 -20.80 -8.65 0.67
CA ASP A 229 -19.76 -9.47 1.31
C ASP A 229 -18.55 -8.66 1.79
N ARG A 230 -18.51 -7.34 1.52
CA ARG A 230 -17.42 -6.42 1.94
C ARG A 230 -16.02 -6.89 1.53
N THR A 231 -15.93 -7.67 0.47
CA THR A 231 -14.70 -8.40 0.10
C THR A 231 -13.68 -7.48 -0.53
N LEU A 232 -14.06 -6.68 -1.53
CA LEU A 232 -13.14 -5.86 -2.31
C LEU A 232 -13.77 -4.52 -2.73
N PRO A 233 -13.15 -3.37 -2.42
CA PRO A 233 -13.69 -2.07 -2.80
C PRO A 233 -13.53 -1.81 -4.30
N VAL A 234 -14.52 -1.12 -4.87
CA VAL A 234 -14.46 -0.60 -6.24
C VAL A 234 -13.79 0.78 -6.21
N GLY A 235 -12.75 0.98 -7.02
CA GLY A 235 -11.98 2.22 -7.07
C GLY A 235 -12.77 3.42 -7.57
N PHE A 236 -12.28 4.62 -7.22
CA PHE A 236 -12.87 5.93 -7.54
C PHE A 236 -13.18 6.09 -9.03
N VAL A 237 -12.22 5.76 -9.89
CA VAL A 237 -12.36 5.88 -11.35
C VAL A 237 -13.55 5.08 -11.85
N ALA A 238 -13.66 3.80 -11.47
CA ALA A 238 -14.72 2.93 -11.93
C ALA A 238 -16.10 3.40 -11.45
N GLN A 239 -16.20 3.82 -10.18
CA GLN A 239 -17.44 4.41 -9.64
C GLN A 239 -17.83 5.69 -10.39
N ARG A 240 -16.86 6.57 -10.68
CA ARG A 240 -17.05 7.81 -11.43
C ARG A 240 -17.49 7.54 -12.87
N TRP A 241 -16.83 6.62 -13.55
CA TRP A 241 -17.17 6.25 -14.92
C TRP A 241 -18.59 5.69 -14.99
N ARG A 242 -18.97 4.79 -14.08
CA ARG A 242 -20.33 4.25 -14.00
C ARG A 242 -21.37 5.37 -13.87
N GLN A 243 -21.15 6.34 -12.98
CA GLN A 243 -22.10 7.44 -12.76
C GLN A 243 -22.20 8.38 -13.96
N LYS A 244 -21.07 8.71 -14.59
CA LYS A 244 -21.05 9.43 -15.87
C LYS A 244 -21.80 8.70 -16.97
N SER A 245 -21.61 7.37 -17.07
CA SER A 245 -22.30 6.53 -18.07
C SER A 245 -23.83 6.50 -17.87
N ARG A 246 -24.30 6.79 -16.65
CA ARG A 246 -25.72 6.89 -16.29
C ARG A 246 -26.27 8.32 -16.34
N GLY A 247 -25.45 9.30 -16.76
CA GLY A 247 -25.84 10.71 -16.82
C GLY A 247 -26.03 11.37 -15.45
N THR A 248 -25.45 10.80 -14.38
CA THR A 248 -25.51 11.40 -13.05
C THR A 248 -24.52 12.56 -12.96
N ALA A 249 -24.99 13.74 -12.55
CA ALA A 249 -24.19 14.97 -12.53
C ALA A 249 -23.18 15.03 -11.38
N HIS A 250 -23.46 14.36 -10.25
CA HIS A 250 -22.62 14.41 -9.06
C HIS A 250 -22.06 13.05 -8.69
N LEU A 251 -20.77 13.01 -8.34
CA LEU A 251 -20.12 11.76 -7.97
C LEU A 251 -20.41 11.42 -6.51
N THR A 252 -21.07 10.30 -6.23
CA THR A 252 -21.21 9.78 -4.86
C THR A 252 -20.47 8.47 -4.69
N ILE A 253 -19.46 8.43 -3.83
CA ILE A 253 -18.70 7.23 -3.50
C ILE A 253 -19.40 6.52 -2.35
N ALA A 254 -19.67 5.22 -2.52
CA ALA A 254 -20.16 4.39 -1.43
C ALA A 254 -18.97 3.93 -0.56
N ALA A 255 -18.96 4.33 0.71
CA ALA A 255 -18.08 3.74 1.72
C ALA A 255 -18.83 2.61 2.45
N PRO A 256 -18.12 1.60 3.00
CA PRO A 256 -18.74 0.48 3.69
C PRO A 256 -19.50 0.94 4.94
N SER A 257 -20.58 0.22 5.26
CA SER A 257 -21.47 0.57 6.35
C SER A 257 -21.06 -0.02 7.70
N PHE A 258 -21.17 0.77 8.79
CA PHE A 258 -20.73 0.38 10.15
C PHE A 258 -21.91 0.00 11.05
N SER A 259 -21.93 -1.19 11.66
CA SER A 259 -22.89 -1.47 12.74
C SER A 259 -22.34 -1.03 14.11
N GLY A 260 -23.04 -0.12 14.78
CA GLY A 260 -22.63 0.40 16.09
C GLY A 260 -22.52 -0.66 17.20
N ARG A 261 -23.23 -1.79 17.07
CA ARG A 261 -23.25 -2.87 18.08
C ARG A 261 -21.94 -3.67 18.19
N ARG A 262 -21.17 -3.81 17.10
CA ARG A 262 -19.87 -4.51 17.15
C ARG A 262 -18.81 -3.73 17.94
N LEU A 263 -18.95 -2.41 18.02
CA LEU A 263 -18.04 -1.51 18.73
C LEU A 263 -18.33 -1.43 20.23
N ALA A 264 -19.59 -1.54 20.66
CA ALA A 264 -19.98 -1.49 22.07
C ALA A 264 -19.67 -2.78 22.85
N ALA A 265 -19.51 -3.91 22.17
CA ALA A 265 -19.18 -5.20 22.79
C ALA A 265 -17.68 -5.38 23.11
N SER A 266 -16.82 -4.43 22.72
CA SER A 266 -15.38 -4.48 22.99
C SER A 266 -15.01 -3.59 24.18
N THR A 267 -15.44 -3.98 25.39
CA THR A 267 -15.17 -3.24 26.64
C THR A 267 -13.82 -3.54 27.28
N GLU A 268 -12.91 -4.25 26.60
CA GLU A 268 -11.54 -4.50 27.07
C GLU A 268 -10.50 -3.97 26.07
N SER A 269 -10.03 -2.73 26.26
CA SER A 269 -8.81 -2.12 25.67
C SER A 269 -8.40 -2.53 24.23
N THR A 270 -9.35 -2.87 23.36
CA THR A 270 -9.11 -3.35 22.01
C THR A 270 -9.16 -2.18 21.04
N SER A 271 -8.11 -2.06 20.23
CA SER A 271 -8.04 -1.28 18.99
C SER A 271 -9.43 -1.06 18.38
N ALA A 272 -9.87 0.21 18.32
CA ALA A 272 -11.13 0.55 17.67
C ALA A 272 -11.09 -0.04 16.26
N ALA A 273 -12.09 -0.86 15.91
CA ALA A 273 -12.12 -1.57 14.63
C ALA A 273 -12.04 -0.55 13.48
N ARG A 274 -10.85 -0.38 12.92
CA ARG A 274 -10.57 0.50 11.79
C ARG A 274 -10.79 -0.28 10.51
N VAL A 275 -11.61 0.27 9.62
CA VAL A 275 -11.78 -0.25 8.26
C VAL A 275 -11.11 0.72 7.31
N SER A 276 -10.21 0.20 6.49
CA SER A 276 -9.57 0.96 5.44
C SER A 276 -10.18 0.61 4.10
N VAL A 277 -10.50 1.64 3.33
CA VAL A 277 -10.94 1.52 1.95
C VAL A 277 -9.99 2.29 1.07
N ASP A 278 -9.33 1.58 0.18
CA ASP A 278 -8.56 2.21 -0.88
C ASP A 278 -9.53 2.68 -1.99
N LEU A 279 -9.45 3.96 -2.33
CA LEU A 279 -10.20 4.54 -3.45
C LEU A 279 -9.38 4.50 -4.75
N GLY A 280 -8.11 4.12 -4.70
CA GLY A 280 -7.21 4.11 -5.84
C GLY A 280 -7.00 5.51 -6.41
N LEU A 281 -6.81 5.58 -7.72
CA LEU A 281 -6.49 6.81 -8.44
C LEU A 281 -7.66 7.82 -8.47
N LEU A 282 -7.38 9.08 -8.13
CA LEU A 282 -8.31 10.20 -8.20
C LEU A 282 -8.21 10.96 -9.53
N ALA A 283 -8.33 10.26 -10.65
CA ALA A 283 -8.27 10.90 -11.96
C ALA A 283 -9.30 12.04 -12.08
N PRO A 284 -8.99 13.17 -12.73
CA PRO A 284 -7.77 13.45 -13.50
C PRO A 284 -6.57 13.91 -12.66
N LEU A 285 -6.70 14.01 -11.34
CA LEU A 285 -5.58 14.37 -10.47
C LEU A 285 -4.57 13.22 -10.42
N SER A 286 -3.29 13.55 -10.42
CA SER A 286 -2.20 12.61 -10.15
C SER A 286 -2.11 12.36 -8.64
N ALA A 287 -3.17 11.82 -8.06
CA ALA A 287 -3.31 11.55 -6.64
C ALA A 287 -4.06 10.23 -6.44
N SER A 288 -3.84 9.57 -5.30
CA SER A 288 -4.67 8.47 -4.82
C SER A 288 -5.30 8.83 -3.49
N ALA A 289 -6.33 8.09 -3.06
CA ALA A 289 -6.89 8.31 -1.74
C ALA A 289 -7.29 7.02 -1.05
N ARG A 290 -7.26 7.11 0.28
CA ARG A 290 -7.70 6.08 1.20
C ARG A 290 -8.65 6.72 2.19
N ILE A 291 -9.70 5.99 2.54
CA ILE A 291 -10.61 6.36 3.62
C ILE A 291 -10.42 5.36 4.75
N ASP A 292 -10.01 5.87 5.90
CA ASP A 292 -9.97 5.13 7.13
C ASP A 292 -11.16 5.53 7.99
N CYS A 293 -11.99 4.55 8.32
CA CYS A 293 -13.15 4.75 9.16
C CYS A 293 -12.95 4.08 10.52
N GLU A 294 -13.26 4.83 11.56
CA GLU A 294 -13.24 4.42 12.96
C GLU A 294 -14.59 4.75 13.60
N ALA A 295 -14.76 4.38 14.88
CA ALA A 295 -16.01 4.62 15.60
C ALA A 295 -16.37 6.12 15.63
N GLY A 296 -17.39 6.50 14.85
CA GLY A 296 -17.89 7.87 14.80
C GLY A 296 -17.04 8.86 14.00
N THR A 297 -15.96 8.42 13.35
CA THR A 297 -15.07 9.28 12.56
C THR A 297 -14.66 8.63 11.24
N ALA A 298 -14.48 9.46 10.22
CA ALA A 298 -13.87 9.05 8.96
C ALA A 298 -12.75 10.02 8.59
N THR A 299 -11.60 9.45 8.24
CA THR A 299 -10.41 10.17 7.84
C THR A 299 -10.14 9.90 6.37
N LEU A 300 -10.16 10.96 5.57
CA LEU A 300 -9.70 10.93 4.18
C LEU A 300 -8.20 11.21 4.18
N GLN A 301 -7.43 10.30 3.60
CA GLN A 301 -6.03 10.49 3.27
C GLN A 301 -5.89 10.58 1.75
N VAL A 302 -5.27 11.66 1.26
CA VAL A 302 -4.97 11.86 -0.15
C VAL A 302 -3.47 11.89 -0.33
N TYR A 303 -2.95 11.03 -1.19
CA TYR A 303 -1.54 10.93 -1.51
C TYR A 303 -1.30 11.55 -2.89
N ALA A 304 -0.50 12.60 -2.95
CA ALA A 304 -0.12 13.26 -4.19
C ALA A 304 1.37 13.62 -4.18
N GLU A 305 1.94 13.94 -5.36
CA GLU A 305 3.29 14.50 -5.40
C GLU A 305 3.34 15.80 -4.55
N PRO A 306 4.44 16.05 -3.80
CA PRO A 306 4.59 17.30 -3.07
C PRO A 306 4.39 18.52 -3.98
N GLY A 307 3.45 19.38 -3.61
CA GLY A 307 3.08 20.55 -4.41
C GLY A 307 2.23 20.26 -5.65
N ALA A 308 1.77 19.02 -5.89
CA ALA A 308 0.79 18.74 -6.96
C ALA A 308 -0.62 19.17 -6.60
N LEU A 309 -0.97 19.18 -5.30
CA LEU A 309 -2.22 19.71 -4.79
C LEU A 309 -1.98 21.06 -4.12
N SER A 310 -2.86 22.01 -4.40
CA SER A 310 -2.88 23.34 -3.78
C SER A 310 -3.90 23.43 -2.66
N ARG A 311 -4.97 22.62 -2.72
CA ARG A 311 -6.02 22.59 -1.69
C ARG A 311 -6.73 21.25 -1.66
N VAL A 312 -7.00 20.75 -0.45
CA VAL A 312 -7.91 19.62 -0.22
C VAL A 312 -8.88 20.02 0.88
N THR A 313 -10.18 19.89 0.63
CA THR A 313 -11.22 20.10 1.64
C THR A 313 -12.10 18.87 1.77
N TRP A 314 -12.50 18.57 3.00
CA TRP A 314 -13.30 17.41 3.37
C TRP A 314 -14.35 17.84 4.40
N GLY A 315 -15.64 17.66 4.07
CA GLY A 315 -16.75 18.17 4.88
C GLY A 315 -16.71 19.70 5.05
N GLY A 316 -16.19 20.42 4.06
CA GLY A 316 -15.98 21.87 4.11
C GLY A 316 -14.80 22.34 4.98
N ARG A 317 -14.03 21.42 5.58
CA ARG A 317 -12.82 21.72 6.34
C ARG A 317 -11.59 21.49 5.48
N GLU A 318 -10.59 22.36 5.60
CA GLU A 318 -9.31 22.17 4.93
C GLU A 318 -8.52 21.03 5.57
N ALA A 319 -8.03 20.11 4.74
CA ALA A 319 -7.19 19.01 5.18
C ALA A 319 -5.78 19.52 5.51
N THR A 320 -5.13 18.87 6.48
CA THR A 320 -3.74 19.19 6.83
C THR A 320 -2.81 18.55 5.82
N ALA A 321 -1.96 19.36 5.18
CA ALA A 321 -0.91 18.89 4.30
C ALA A 321 0.38 18.57 5.08
N SER A 322 1.02 17.48 4.73
CA SER A 322 2.39 17.14 5.17
C SER A 322 3.41 17.53 4.11
N GLU A 323 4.67 17.71 4.52
CA GLU A 323 5.79 17.93 3.59
C GLU A 323 5.98 16.76 2.62
N ALA A 324 5.51 15.56 2.99
CA ALA A 324 5.52 14.36 2.18
C ALA A 324 4.38 14.30 1.14
N GLY A 325 3.58 15.36 0.94
CA GLY A 325 2.51 15.35 -0.08
C GLY A 325 1.27 14.54 0.30
N VAL A 326 1.15 14.13 1.57
CA VAL A 326 -0.07 13.54 2.12
C VAL A 326 -0.97 14.63 2.70
N TRP A 327 -2.23 14.62 2.32
CA TRP A 327 -3.28 15.47 2.88
C TRP A 327 -4.23 14.63 3.71
N SER A 328 -4.46 15.02 4.96
CA SER A 328 -5.36 14.29 5.86
C SER A 328 -6.43 15.20 6.44
N GLY A 329 -7.68 14.75 6.39
CA GLY A 329 -8.80 15.45 7.02
C GLY A 329 -9.77 14.45 7.66
N SER A 330 -10.27 14.77 8.85
CA SER A 330 -11.21 13.92 9.59
C SER A 330 -12.54 14.63 9.81
N ILE A 331 -13.61 13.87 9.73
CA ILE A 331 -14.98 14.32 10.03
C ILE A 331 -15.66 13.34 10.97
N ALA A 332 -16.76 13.80 11.58
CA ALA A 332 -17.70 12.89 12.23
C ALA A 332 -18.42 12.06 11.16
N ALA A 333 -18.56 10.76 11.40
CA ALA A 333 -19.39 9.91 10.55
C ALA A 333 -20.88 10.27 10.76
N GLY A 334 -21.67 10.24 9.69
CA GLY A 334 -23.08 10.59 9.72
C GLY A 334 -23.80 10.17 8.43
N ASP A 335 -25.14 10.25 8.44
CA ASP A 335 -25.99 9.75 7.36
C ASP A 335 -26.02 10.67 6.11
N GLU A 336 -25.46 11.87 6.23
CA GLU A 336 -25.37 12.81 5.11
C GLU A 336 -24.09 12.58 4.29
N PRO A 337 -24.17 12.64 2.95
CA PRO A 337 -22.98 12.61 2.10
C PRO A 337 -22.03 13.77 2.41
N VAL A 338 -20.74 13.46 2.43
CA VAL A 338 -19.70 14.41 2.81
C VAL A 338 -19.00 14.92 1.56
N PRO A 339 -19.01 16.24 1.30
CA PRO A 339 -18.35 16.78 0.13
C PRO A 339 -16.83 16.78 0.30
N ALA A 340 -16.14 16.34 -0.74
CA ALA A 340 -14.70 16.44 -0.95
C ALA A 340 -14.41 17.36 -2.13
N VAL A 341 -13.43 18.25 -1.96
CA VAL A 341 -12.91 19.08 -3.05
C VAL A 341 -11.40 19.02 -3.03
N LEU A 342 -10.83 18.57 -4.14
CA LEU A 342 -9.39 18.57 -4.35
C LEU A 342 -9.06 19.51 -5.51
N VAL A 343 -8.03 20.33 -5.33
CA VAL A 343 -7.55 21.28 -6.32
C VAL A 343 -6.07 21.05 -6.53
N ALA A 344 -5.68 20.74 -7.76
CA ALA A 344 -4.30 20.66 -8.18
C ALA A 344 -3.65 22.05 -8.27
N SER A 345 -2.33 22.10 -8.29
CA SER A 345 -1.56 23.34 -8.46
C SER A 345 -1.69 23.95 -9.85
N ASP A 346 -2.08 23.14 -10.85
CA ASP A 346 -2.42 23.61 -12.20
C ASP A 346 -3.87 24.14 -12.32
N GLY A 347 -4.63 24.13 -11.23
CA GLY A 347 -6.03 24.56 -11.18
C GLY A 347 -7.05 23.47 -11.50
N THR A 348 -6.62 22.25 -11.85
CA THR A 348 -7.52 21.11 -12.05
C THR A 348 -8.30 20.82 -10.77
N ARG A 349 -9.63 20.74 -10.86
CA ARG A 349 -10.52 20.56 -9.71
C ARG A 349 -11.26 19.24 -9.81
N LEU A 350 -11.32 18.52 -8.70
CA LEU A 350 -12.11 17.30 -8.54
C LEU A 350 -13.05 17.45 -7.35
N GLU A 351 -14.34 17.21 -7.59
CA GLU A 351 -15.39 17.28 -6.59
C GLU A 351 -16.16 15.96 -6.56
N PHE A 352 -16.46 15.49 -5.35
CA PHE A 352 -17.26 14.30 -5.13
C PHE A 352 -17.81 14.29 -3.71
N ASP A 353 -18.92 13.59 -3.51
CA ASP A 353 -19.44 13.26 -2.20
C ASP A 353 -19.05 11.84 -1.82
N VAL A 354 -18.86 11.63 -0.52
CA VAL A 354 -18.70 10.29 0.04
C VAL A 354 -19.86 10.02 0.96
N ASN A 355 -20.59 8.95 0.68
CA ASN A 355 -21.66 8.48 1.54
C ASN A 355 -21.07 7.53 2.59
N LEU A 356 -20.98 8.02 3.82
CA LEU A 356 -20.52 7.28 4.98
C LEU A 356 -21.72 6.71 5.75
N SER A 357 -22.49 5.80 5.15
CA SER A 357 -23.67 5.25 5.81
C SER A 357 -23.28 4.44 7.06
N ILE A 358 -23.63 4.90 8.25
CA ILE A 358 -23.52 4.08 9.48
C ILE A 358 -24.78 3.20 9.53
N ALA A 359 -24.64 1.89 9.53
CA ALA A 359 -25.75 0.99 9.85
C ALA A 359 -26.11 1.16 11.33
N THR A 360 -27.10 1.99 11.60
CA THR A 360 -27.80 1.96 12.88
C THR A 360 -28.72 0.74 12.85
N ASP A 361 -28.23 -0.41 13.32
CA ASP A 361 -29.10 -1.56 13.57
C ASP A 361 -30.13 -1.15 14.64
N VAL A 362 -31.40 -1.06 14.24
CA VAL A 362 -32.57 -0.88 15.13
C VAL A 362 -32.77 -2.12 16.00
#